data_AF-A0A942V3K5-F1
#
_entry.id   AF-A0A942V3K5-F1
#
_cell.length_a   1.000
_cell.length_b   1.000
_cell.length_c   1.000
_cell.angle_alpha   90.00
_cell.angle_beta   90.00
_cell.angle_gamma   90.00
#
_symmetry.space_group_name_H-M   'P 1'
#
loop_
_entity.id
_entity.type
_entity.pdbx_description
1 polymer ?
#
loop_
_entity_poly.entity_id
_entity_poly.type
_entity_poly.pdbx_seq_one_letter_code
_entity_poly.pdbx_strand_id
1 'polypeptide(L)'
;MDYRDTARLKQLWLDQINRKAFNDGRVMAIRNGRNKNDVNNFQKQLDYYYFAANGDIHYAKDNRLIKKFVGAVIVDYVNTTKKNYGYADSVTHEYRHTGEYTVSGIYKMAISGDEAENIYGYGDGNVYTFIEANITLSKFWNGAHYDNIYFKRQFGRDYIEFLVMNPHANEGLANCAGVDSYYVYYGGGFGHPDRTPQNVHKMMDEKLYLGERPEFVVPQFTRYVKFSDSWDTPWWFFMFMPGHKN
;
A
#
# COMPACT_ATOMS: atom_id res chain seq x y z
N MET A 1 -23.44 -4.17 -3.79
CA MET A 1 -22.90 -2.80 -3.68
C MET A 1 -22.87 -2.22 -5.08
N ASP A 2 -23.44 -1.04 -5.33
CA ASP A 2 -23.40 -0.43 -6.66
C ASP A 2 -22.06 0.28 -6.86
N TYR A 3 -21.30 -0.10 -7.89
CA TYR A 3 -20.00 0.49 -8.20
C TYR A 3 -20.11 1.96 -8.64
N ARG A 4 -21.28 2.38 -9.13
CA ARG A 4 -21.53 3.75 -9.61
C ARG A 4 -21.75 4.75 -8.49
N ASP A 5 -22.14 4.28 -7.29
CA ASP A 5 -22.39 5.14 -6.13
C ASP A 5 -21.07 5.50 -5.44
N THR A 6 -20.29 6.37 -6.09
CA THR A 6 -18.96 6.77 -5.59
C THR A 6 -19.02 7.45 -4.23
N ALA A 7 -20.14 8.13 -3.91
CA ALA A 7 -20.37 8.74 -2.61
C ALA A 7 -20.51 7.67 -1.52
N ARG A 8 -21.28 6.60 -1.78
CA ARG A 8 -21.40 5.47 -0.87
C ARG A 8 -20.08 4.72 -0.70
N LEU A 9 -19.35 4.46 -1.79
CA LEU A 9 -18.04 3.81 -1.71
C LEU A 9 -17.05 4.62 -0.87
N LYS A 10 -17.00 5.94 -1.09
CA LYS A 10 -16.20 6.86 -0.28
C LYS A 10 -16.58 6.76 1.19
N GLN A 11 -17.88 6.78 1.50
CA GLN A 11 -18.37 6.68 2.87
C GLN A 11 -17.96 5.35 3.52
N LEU A 12 -18.10 4.23 2.80
CA LEU A 12 -17.73 2.90 3.30
C LEU A 12 -16.24 2.82 3.63
N TRP A 13 -15.37 3.32 2.76
CA TRP A 13 -13.94 3.38 3.02
C TRP A 13 -13.62 4.24 4.25
N LEU A 14 -14.21 5.44 4.35
CA LEU A 14 -14.04 6.32 5.50
C LEU A 14 -14.57 5.68 6.79
N ASP A 15 -15.69 4.96 6.75
CA ASP A 15 -16.25 4.26 7.90
C ASP A 15 -15.32 3.13 8.38
N GLN A 16 -14.67 2.45 7.44
CA GLN A 16 -13.73 1.37 7.71
C GLN A 16 -12.45 1.88 8.38
N ILE A 17 -11.79 2.91 7.83
CA ILE A 17 -10.58 3.49 8.45
C ILE A 17 -10.89 4.20 9.77
N ASN A 18 -12.11 4.74 9.94
CA ASN A 18 -12.55 5.33 11.21
C ASN A 18 -13.17 4.30 12.17
N ARG A 19 -13.12 3.01 11.84
CA ARG A 19 -13.65 1.90 12.66
C ARG A 19 -15.08 2.15 13.18
N LYS A 20 -15.94 2.83 12.40
CA LYS A 20 -17.26 3.27 12.90
C LYS A 20 -18.13 2.09 13.37
N ALA A 21 -18.01 0.94 12.72
CA ALA A 21 -18.72 -0.27 13.10
C ALA A 21 -18.33 -0.82 14.48
N PHE A 22 -17.12 -0.54 14.97
CA PHE A 22 -16.67 -0.97 16.30
C PHE A 22 -17.13 -0.03 17.42
N ASN A 23 -17.46 1.22 17.08
CA ASN A 23 -17.91 2.27 18.01
C ASN A 23 -17.02 2.41 19.27
N ASP A 24 -15.72 2.21 19.11
CA ASP A 24 -14.71 2.18 20.18
C ASP A 24 -13.96 3.52 20.30
N GLY A 25 -14.34 4.53 19.51
CA GLY A 25 -13.67 5.83 19.41
C GLY A 25 -12.28 5.79 18.76
N ARG A 26 -11.86 4.61 18.26
CA ARG A 26 -10.55 4.39 17.64
C ARG A 26 -10.61 4.64 16.14
N VAL A 27 -9.44 4.76 15.54
CA VAL A 27 -9.23 4.78 14.09
C VAL A 27 -8.27 3.67 13.73
N MET A 28 -8.18 3.31 12.47
CA MET A 28 -7.04 2.54 11.99
C MET A 28 -5.85 3.47 11.83
N ALA A 29 -4.66 2.97 12.15
CA ALA A 29 -3.38 3.60 11.86
C ALA A 29 -2.46 2.56 11.24
N ILE A 30 -1.53 3.00 10.40
CA ILE A 30 -0.56 2.12 9.75
C ILE A 30 0.72 2.20 10.56
N ARG A 31 1.18 1.08 11.15
CA ARG A 31 2.51 1.06 11.79
C ARG A 31 3.57 1.34 10.75
N ASN A 32 4.54 2.16 11.12
CA ASN A 32 5.78 2.15 10.37
C ASN A 32 6.59 0.89 10.70
N GLY A 33 7.32 0.37 9.72
CA GLY A 33 8.06 -0.87 9.87
C GLY A 33 9.21 -0.83 10.84
N ARG A 34 9.85 0.33 10.96
CA ARG A 34 10.89 0.57 11.95
C ARG A 34 10.37 0.70 13.37
N ASN A 35 9.05 0.80 13.56
CA ASN A 35 8.46 0.96 14.87
C ASN A 35 8.45 -0.38 15.61
N LYS A 36 9.39 -0.52 16.56
CA LYS A 36 9.60 -1.75 17.33
C LYS A 36 8.63 -1.92 18.50
N ASN A 37 7.75 -0.96 18.74
CA ASN A 37 6.77 -1.06 19.83
C ASN A 37 5.63 -2.00 19.44
N ASP A 38 5.03 -2.61 20.45
CA ASP A 38 3.85 -3.45 20.28
C ASP A 38 2.61 -2.66 19.82
N VAL A 39 1.59 -3.40 19.41
CA VAL A 39 0.30 -2.91 18.88
C VAL A 39 -0.38 -1.89 19.80
N ASN A 40 -0.20 -1.95 21.11
CA ASN A 40 -0.84 -1.02 22.05
C ASN A 40 0.00 0.23 22.30
N ASN A 41 1.28 0.22 21.93
CA ASN A 41 2.24 1.27 22.29
C ASN A 41 2.88 1.97 21.08
N PHE A 42 2.67 1.49 19.85
CA PHE A 42 3.35 2.02 18.66
C PHE A 42 3.14 3.51 18.41
N GLN A 43 1.98 4.07 18.78
CA GLN A 43 1.73 5.50 18.60
C GLN A 43 2.59 6.39 19.51
N LYS A 44 3.18 5.87 20.59
CA LYS A 44 3.99 6.66 21.53
C LYS A 44 5.25 7.26 20.90
N GLN A 45 5.81 6.63 19.87
CA GLN A 45 7.00 7.13 19.17
C GLN A 45 6.68 8.04 17.98
N LEU A 46 5.40 8.27 17.69
CA LEU A 46 4.94 9.01 16.49
C LEU A 46 5.48 8.43 15.17
N ASP A 47 5.99 7.20 15.18
CA ASP A 47 6.53 6.51 14.01
C ASP A 47 5.45 5.64 13.38
N TYR A 48 4.40 6.28 12.89
CA TYR A 48 3.24 5.64 12.25
C TYR A 48 2.58 6.60 11.27
N TYR A 49 1.69 6.07 10.44
CA TYR A 49 0.83 6.86 9.58
C TYR A 49 -0.60 6.81 10.11
N TYR A 50 -1.30 7.92 10.03
CA TYR A 50 -2.69 8.02 10.46
C TYR A 50 -3.56 8.59 9.36
N PHE A 51 -4.85 8.26 9.45
CA PHE A 51 -5.88 8.81 8.59
C PHE A 51 -6.48 10.04 9.24
N ALA A 52 -6.39 11.18 8.57
CA ALA A 52 -7.19 12.35 8.91
C ALA A 52 -8.68 12.07 8.66
N ALA A 53 -9.56 12.92 9.22
CA ALA A 53 -11.01 12.73 9.10
C ALA A 53 -11.52 12.71 7.64
N ASN A 54 -10.81 13.40 6.74
CA ASN A 54 -11.10 13.43 5.32
C ASN A 54 -10.54 12.20 4.55
N GLY A 55 -9.82 11.30 5.22
CA GLY A 55 -9.18 10.11 4.65
C GLY A 55 -7.71 10.29 4.30
N ASP A 56 -7.16 11.50 4.33
CA ASP A 56 -5.74 11.73 3.98
C ASP A 56 -4.80 11.01 4.94
N ILE A 57 -3.68 10.52 4.41
CA ILE A 57 -2.66 9.80 5.19
C ILE A 57 -1.52 10.75 5.51
N HIS A 58 -1.27 10.93 6.80
CA HIS A 58 -0.17 11.72 7.32
C HIS A 58 0.84 10.85 8.06
N TYR A 59 2.12 11.22 8.00
CA TYR A 59 3.14 10.65 8.88
C TYR A 59 3.11 11.38 10.23
N ALA A 60 2.95 10.64 11.32
CA ALA A 60 2.66 11.22 12.64
C ALA A 60 3.83 12.03 13.22
N LYS A 61 5.08 11.69 12.86
CA LYS A 61 6.27 12.31 13.44
C LYS A 61 6.39 13.81 13.15
N ASP A 62 6.01 14.22 11.95
CA ASP A 62 6.09 15.61 11.48
C ASP A 62 4.79 16.13 10.87
N ASN A 63 3.69 15.37 11.01
CA ASN A 63 2.37 15.69 10.46
C ASN A 63 2.37 15.93 8.94
N ARG A 64 3.34 15.37 8.21
CA ARG A 64 3.41 15.56 6.75
C ARG A 64 2.33 14.75 6.05
N LEU A 65 1.62 15.38 5.13
CA LEU A 65 0.74 14.69 4.18
C LEU A 65 1.59 13.80 3.25
N ILE A 66 1.35 12.49 3.31
CA ILE A 66 2.05 11.49 2.49
C ILE A 66 1.19 11.06 1.30
N LYS A 67 -0.10 10.80 1.53
CA LYS A 67 -1.04 10.38 0.49
C LYS A 67 -2.38 11.09 0.65
N LYS A 68 -2.88 11.70 -0.41
CA LYS A 68 -4.16 12.40 -0.45
C LYS A 68 -5.27 11.45 -0.89
N PHE A 69 -6.35 11.35 -0.12
CA PHE A 69 -7.49 10.54 -0.47
C PHE A 69 -8.34 11.23 -1.54
N VAL A 70 -8.65 10.52 -2.64
CA VAL A 70 -9.39 11.10 -3.78
C VAL A 70 -10.69 10.38 -4.11
N GLY A 71 -10.91 9.17 -3.59
CA GLY A 71 -12.17 8.45 -3.75
C GLY A 71 -12.03 6.97 -3.42
N ALA A 72 -13.02 6.16 -3.76
CA ALA A 72 -12.98 4.73 -3.49
C ALA A 72 -13.66 3.95 -4.61
N VAL A 73 -13.21 2.71 -4.82
CA VAL A 73 -13.69 1.78 -5.85
C VAL A 73 -13.87 0.39 -5.26
N ILE A 74 -14.56 -0.47 -5.99
CA ILE A 74 -14.65 -1.90 -5.67
C ILE A 74 -13.49 -2.62 -6.37
N VAL A 75 -12.75 -3.42 -5.61
CA VAL A 75 -11.67 -4.30 -6.10
C VAL A 75 -11.82 -5.66 -5.45
N ASP A 76 -11.08 -6.67 -5.90
CA ASP A 76 -11.02 -7.96 -5.21
C ASP A 76 -9.77 -8.10 -4.33
N TYR A 77 -9.81 -9.04 -3.39
CA TYR A 77 -8.59 -9.41 -2.68
C TYR A 77 -7.63 -10.15 -3.63
N VAL A 78 -6.34 -9.88 -3.45
CA VAL A 78 -5.29 -10.60 -4.16
C VAL A 78 -4.50 -11.44 -3.17
N ASN A 79 -4.39 -12.72 -3.47
CA ASN A 79 -3.46 -13.61 -2.80
C ASN A 79 -2.09 -13.49 -3.45
N THR A 80 -1.06 -13.45 -2.62
CA THR A 80 0.33 -13.43 -3.06
C THR A 80 0.98 -14.69 -2.53
N THR A 81 1.51 -15.49 -3.45
CA THR A 81 2.25 -16.70 -3.10
C THR A 81 3.71 -16.48 -3.43
N LYS A 82 4.58 -16.72 -2.45
CA LYS A 82 6.02 -16.79 -2.69
C LYS A 82 6.33 -18.07 -3.46
N LYS A 83 7.02 -17.96 -4.59
CA LYS A 83 7.49 -19.10 -5.38
C LYS A 83 8.99 -19.02 -5.55
N ASN A 84 9.67 -20.11 -5.19
CA ASN A 84 11.10 -20.25 -5.39
C ASN A 84 11.33 -21.01 -6.70
N TYR A 85 12.21 -20.50 -7.56
CA TYR A 85 12.60 -21.14 -8.81
C TYR A 85 14.08 -21.58 -8.74
N GLY A 86 14.40 -22.81 -9.16
CA GLY A 86 15.76 -23.37 -9.16
C GLY A 86 16.24 -23.89 -7.79
N TYR A 87 17.55 -23.86 -7.53
CA TYR A 87 18.20 -24.22 -6.26
C TYR A 87 17.93 -23.19 -5.13
N ALA A 88 16.67 -22.82 -4.88
CA ALA A 88 16.22 -21.88 -3.84
C ALA A 88 16.71 -20.42 -3.94
N ASP A 89 17.38 -20.05 -5.04
CA ASP A 89 18.13 -18.79 -5.17
C ASP A 89 17.36 -17.63 -5.83
N SER A 90 16.17 -17.89 -6.40
CA SER A 90 15.32 -16.88 -7.04
C SER A 90 13.89 -16.95 -6.52
N VAL A 91 13.42 -15.86 -5.92
CA VAL A 91 12.05 -15.71 -5.42
C VAL A 91 11.23 -14.86 -6.39
N THR A 92 10.04 -15.33 -6.76
CA THR A 92 9.02 -14.53 -7.46
C THR A 92 7.71 -14.58 -6.69
N HIS A 93 6.96 -13.48 -6.72
CA HIS A 93 5.61 -13.42 -6.15
C HIS A 93 4.59 -13.68 -7.26
N GLU A 94 3.78 -14.71 -7.10
CA GLU A 94 2.62 -14.95 -7.95
C GLU A 94 1.38 -14.33 -7.31
N TYR A 95 0.62 -13.59 -8.10
CA TYR A 95 -0.60 -12.91 -7.66
C TYR A 95 -1.83 -13.63 -8.19
N ARG A 96 -2.82 -13.87 -7.33
CA ARG A 96 -4.08 -14.52 -7.70
C ARG A 96 -5.27 -13.75 -7.14
N HIS A 97 -6.11 -13.28 -8.06
CA HIS A 97 -7.43 -12.75 -7.79
C HIS A 97 -8.32 -13.77 -7.07
N THR A 98 -8.91 -13.38 -5.94
CA THR A 98 -9.80 -14.26 -5.19
C THR A 98 -11.24 -14.19 -5.69
N GLY A 99 -11.62 -13.09 -6.35
CA GLY A 99 -13.02 -12.79 -6.70
C GLY A 99 -13.87 -12.35 -5.51
N GLU A 100 -13.32 -12.28 -4.30
CA GLU A 100 -13.98 -11.70 -3.14
C GLU A 100 -13.81 -10.19 -3.17
N TYR A 101 -14.92 -9.48 -3.39
CA TYR A 101 -14.92 -8.02 -3.55
C TYR A 101 -14.90 -7.26 -2.22
N THR A 102 -14.17 -6.15 -2.22
CA THR A 102 -14.03 -5.21 -1.11
C THR A 102 -13.95 -3.78 -1.63
N VAL A 103 -13.98 -2.81 -0.72
CA VAL A 103 -13.79 -1.39 -1.04
C VAL A 103 -12.32 -1.03 -0.88
N SER A 104 -11.76 -0.38 -1.89
CA SER A 104 -10.41 0.20 -1.86
C SER A 104 -10.47 1.72 -1.89
N GLY A 105 -9.63 2.36 -1.07
CA GLY A 105 -9.40 3.80 -1.18
C GLY A 105 -8.39 4.12 -2.28
N ILE A 106 -8.72 5.08 -3.12
CA ILE A 106 -7.81 5.68 -4.11
C ILE A 106 -7.07 6.83 -3.45
N TYR A 107 -5.74 6.77 -3.53
CA TYR A 107 -4.83 7.75 -2.98
C TYR A 107 -3.91 8.30 -4.03
N LYS A 108 -3.69 9.61 -4.00
CA LYS A 108 -2.62 10.28 -4.74
C LYS A 108 -1.42 10.51 -3.86
N MET A 109 -0.23 10.24 -4.39
CA MET A 109 1.03 10.57 -3.71
C MET A 109 1.13 12.09 -3.52
N ALA A 110 1.23 12.54 -2.27
CA ALA A 110 1.39 13.95 -1.95
C ALA A 110 2.86 14.40 -1.99
N ILE A 111 3.78 13.46 -1.86
CA ILE A 111 5.22 13.63 -2.08
C ILE A 111 5.72 12.49 -2.97
N SER A 112 6.71 12.76 -3.82
CA SER A 112 7.36 11.72 -4.62
C SER A 112 8.28 10.85 -3.76
N GLY A 113 8.72 9.72 -4.31
CA GLY A 113 9.75 8.92 -3.69
C GLY A 113 11.05 9.66 -3.46
N ASP A 114 11.51 10.44 -4.44
CA ASP A 114 12.76 11.18 -4.32
C ASP A 114 12.65 12.27 -3.23
N GLU A 115 11.49 12.91 -3.09
CA GLU A 115 11.24 13.82 -1.97
C GLU A 115 11.28 13.07 -0.64
N ALA A 116 10.62 11.92 -0.54
CA ALA A 116 10.62 11.10 0.66
C ALA A 116 12.02 10.60 1.04
N GLU A 117 12.84 10.23 0.05
CA GLU A 117 14.24 9.84 0.24
C GLU A 117 15.07 11.01 0.79
N ASN A 118 14.90 12.20 0.22
CA ASN A 118 15.60 13.41 0.66
C ASN A 118 15.23 13.81 2.09
N ILE A 119 13.97 13.62 2.50
CA ILE A 119 13.47 14.05 3.81
C ILE A 119 13.74 12.99 4.90
N TYR A 120 13.48 11.72 4.59
CA TYR A 120 13.45 10.63 5.58
C TYR A 120 14.57 9.61 5.39
N GLY A 121 15.46 9.85 4.42
CA GLY A 121 16.54 8.95 4.04
C GLY A 121 16.05 7.75 3.24
N TYR A 122 17.03 7.02 2.71
CA TYR A 122 16.83 5.72 2.09
C TYR A 122 16.80 4.58 3.13
N GLY A 123 16.16 3.47 2.81
CA GLY A 123 16.24 2.21 3.54
C GLY A 123 14.91 1.66 4.02
N ASP A 124 14.89 0.39 4.42
CA ASP A 124 13.66 -0.36 4.65
C ASP A 124 12.86 0.12 5.87
N GLY A 125 11.54 0.10 5.77
CA GLY A 125 10.62 0.41 6.86
C GLY A 125 10.55 1.90 7.24
N ASN A 126 10.81 2.82 6.31
CA ASN A 126 10.57 4.25 6.49
C ASN A 126 9.51 4.80 5.52
N VAL A 127 9.28 6.12 5.56
CA VAL A 127 8.33 6.82 4.68
C VAL A 127 8.65 6.60 3.20
N TYR A 128 9.92 6.58 2.84
CA TYR A 128 10.36 6.24 1.50
C TYR A 128 9.88 4.84 1.09
N THR A 129 10.04 3.80 1.93
CA THR A 129 9.53 2.44 1.64
C THR A 129 8.01 2.41 1.45
N PHE A 130 7.24 3.20 2.21
CA PHE A 130 5.79 3.24 2.08
C PHE A 130 5.30 3.85 0.75
N ILE A 131 6.11 4.70 0.13
CA ILE A 131 5.84 5.31 -1.19
C ILE A 131 6.42 4.45 -2.30
N GLU A 132 7.73 4.22 -2.22
CA GLU A 132 8.56 3.68 -3.30
C GLU A 132 8.60 2.19 -3.36
N ALA A 133 8.20 1.53 -2.26
CA ALA A 133 7.98 0.11 -2.30
C ALA A 133 9.26 -0.63 -2.70
N ASN A 134 10.38 -0.10 -2.21
CA ASN A 134 11.71 -0.39 -2.68
C ASN A 134 12.17 -1.76 -2.16
N ILE A 135 12.14 -2.77 -3.02
CA ILE A 135 12.39 -4.18 -2.65
C ILE A 135 13.85 -4.54 -2.96
N THR A 136 14.59 -5.00 -1.95
CA THR A 136 15.96 -5.53 -2.10
C THR A 136 15.98 -7.07 -2.14
N LEU A 137 15.61 -7.72 -3.26
CA LEU A 137 15.69 -9.19 -3.32
C LEU A 137 17.13 -9.71 -3.15
N SER A 138 17.43 -10.38 -2.04
CA SER A 138 18.66 -11.15 -1.88
C SER A 138 18.65 -12.34 -2.84
N LYS A 139 19.65 -12.42 -3.71
CA LYS A 139 20.01 -13.63 -4.45
C LYS A 139 21.16 -14.32 -3.74
N PHE A 140 21.06 -15.61 -3.54
CA PHE A 140 22.22 -16.44 -3.23
C PHE A 140 22.71 -17.07 -4.54
N TRP A 141 24.01 -17.11 -4.79
CA TRP A 141 24.58 -17.85 -5.92
C TRP A 141 25.88 -18.49 -5.44
N ASN A 142 25.98 -19.83 -5.50
CA ASN A 142 27.16 -20.59 -5.04
C ASN A 142 27.60 -20.24 -3.61
N GLY A 143 26.65 -20.07 -2.68
CA GLY A 143 26.98 -19.74 -1.29
C GLY A 143 27.45 -18.30 -1.04
N ALA A 144 27.43 -17.43 -2.06
CA ALA A 144 27.62 -15.99 -1.91
C ALA A 144 26.26 -15.26 -1.89
N HIS A 145 26.10 -14.35 -0.93
CA HIS A 145 24.92 -13.49 -0.76
C HIS A 145 25.07 -12.21 -1.59
N TYR A 146 24.03 -11.88 -2.37
CA TYR A 146 23.97 -10.67 -3.20
C TYR A 146 22.62 -9.97 -3.03
N ASP A 147 22.62 -8.79 -2.43
CA ASP A 147 21.43 -7.94 -2.34
C ASP A 147 21.20 -7.21 -3.68
N ASN A 148 20.12 -7.55 -4.39
CA ASN A 148 19.75 -6.88 -5.63
C ASN A 148 18.38 -6.20 -5.48
N ILE A 149 18.32 -4.89 -5.72
CA ILE A 149 17.05 -4.17 -5.76
C ILE A 149 16.28 -4.63 -7.00
N TYR A 150 15.15 -5.32 -6.81
CA TYR A 150 14.38 -5.87 -7.93
C TYR A 150 13.34 -4.88 -8.44
N PHE A 151 12.90 -3.93 -7.60
CA PHE A 151 11.83 -3.03 -7.97
C PHE A 151 11.74 -1.79 -7.08
N LYS A 152 11.78 -0.60 -7.69
CA LYS A 152 11.42 0.71 -7.13
C LYS A 152 10.24 1.24 -7.95
N ARG A 153 9.14 1.67 -7.31
CA ARG A 153 7.95 2.17 -8.02
C ARG A 153 8.22 3.45 -8.82
N GLN A 154 9.14 4.27 -8.35
CA GLN A 154 9.46 5.60 -8.86
C GLN A 154 8.19 6.44 -9.04
N PHE A 155 7.44 6.57 -7.95
CA PHE A 155 6.21 7.33 -7.91
C PHE A 155 6.53 8.82 -7.82
N GLY A 156 6.03 9.57 -8.80
CA GLY A 156 5.96 11.01 -8.74
C GLY A 156 4.81 11.47 -7.84
N ARG A 157 4.75 12.77 -7.59
CA ARG A 157 3.53 13.40 -7.07
C ARG A 157 2.35 13.09 -7.98
N ASP A 158 1.16 12.99 -7.39
CA ASP A 158 -0.12 12.72 -8.04
C ASP A 158 -0.29 11.31 -8.64
N TYR A 159 0.73 10.45 -8.58
CA TYR A 159 0.58 9.04 -8.92
C TYR A 159 -0.41 8.37 -7.98
N ILE A 160 -1.18 7.44 -8.52
CA ILE A 160 -2.29 6.80 -7.82
C ILE A 160 -1.87 5.44 -7.26
N GLU A 161 -2.33 5.20 -6.05
CA GLU A 161 -2.29 3.91 -5.38
C GLU A 161 -3.67 3.58 -4.82
N PHE A 162 -4.02 2.30 -4.88
CA PHE A 162 -5.24 1.75 -4.33
C PHE A 162 -4.87 0.99 -3.07
N LEU A 163 -5.30 1.48 -1.91
CA LEU A 163 -5.07 0.79 -0.65
C LEU A 163 -6.25 -0.12 -0.35
N VAL A 164 -5.94 -1.37 0.00
CA VAL A 164 -6.91 -2.42 0.32
C VAL A 164 -6.60 -2.95 1.70
N MET A 165 -7.58 -2.90 2.59
CA MET A 165 -7.45 -3.47 3.92
C MET A 165 -7.68 -4.97 3.83
N ASN A 166 -6.63 -5.77 3.98
CA ASN A 166 -6.71 -7.22 3.85
C ASN A 166 -6.85 -7.90 5.23
N PRO A 167 -8.05 -8.36 5.62
CA PRO A 167 -8.26 -9.00 6.92
C PRO A 167 -7.54 -10.34 7.06
N HIS A 168 -7.14 -10.96 5.94
CA HIS A 168 -6.41 -12.23 5.92
C HIS A 168 -4.90 -12.08 6.15
N ALA A 169 -4.40 -10.84 6.15
CA ALA A 169 -3.00 -10.50 6.38
C ALA A 169 -2.80 -9.77 7.72
N ASN A 170 -3.56 -10.17 8.75
CA ASN A 170 -3.53 -9.58 10.09
C ASN A 170 -2.57 -10.28 11.07
N GLU A 171 -1.87 -11.33 10.63
CA GLU A 171 -0.90 -12.09 11.44
C GLU A 171 -1.46 -12.63 12.76
N GLY A 172 -2.75 -12.99 12.76
CA GLY A 172 -3.41 -13.46 13.96
C GLY A 172 -3.69 -12.37 15.00
N LEU A 173 -3.40 -11.10 14.70
CA LEU A 173 -3.71 -9.98 15.57
C LEU A 173 -5.18 -9.57 15.42
N ALA A 174 -5.88 -9.53 16.55
CA ALA A 174 -7.28 -9.14 16.59
C ALA A 174 -7.46 -7.68 16.15
N ASN A 175 -8.52 -7.42 15.39
CA ASN A 175 -8.91 -6.07 14.92
C ASN A 175 -7.84 -5.35 14.07
N CYS A 176 -6.84 -6.08 13.58
CA CYS A 176 -5.81 -5.60 12.68
C CYS A 176 -6.05 -6.15 11.27
N ALA A 177 -5.40 -5.57 10.27
CA ALA A 177 -5.42 -6.03 8.89
C ALA A 177 -4.13 -5.64 8.16
N GLY A 178 -3.74 -6.41 7.16
CA GLY A 178 -2.65 -6.02 6.26
C GLY A 178 -3.06 -4.81 5.42
N VAL A 179 -2.06 -4.06 4.96
CA VAL A 179 -2.25 -3.01 3.96
C VAL A 179 -1.82 -3.63 2.64
N ASP A 180 -2.73 -3.90 1.73
CA ASP A 180 -2.35 -4.25 0.36
C ASP A 180 -2.40 -2.98 -0.50
N SER A 181 -1.47 -2.87 -1.43
CA SER A 181 -1.34 -1.77 -2.37
C SER A 181 -1.39 -2.28 -3.79
N TYR A 182 -2.40 -1.83 -4.53
CA TYR A 182 -2.58 -2.14 -5.93
C TYR A 182 -2.32 -0.87 -6.73
N TYR A 183 -1.70 -1.02 -7.89
CA TYR A 183 -1.41 0.14 -8.73
C TYR A 183 -1.21 -0.27 -10.17
N VAL A 184 -1.58 0.66 -11.03
CA VAL A 184 -1.26 0.59 -12.44
C VAL A 184 0.19 1.03 -12.60
N TYR A 185 1.01 0.16 -13.20
CA TYR A 185 2.42 0.41 -13.41
C TYR A 185 2.84 0.04 -14.83
N TYR A 186 3.17 1.07 -15.60
CA TYR A 186 3.71 0.92 -16.94
C TYR A 186 5.11 1.52 -16.97
N GLY A 187 6.13 0.69 -16.75
CA GLY A 187 7.53 1.11 -16.80
C GLY A 187 8.50 0.15 -16.09
N GLY A 188 9.77 0.26 -16.42
CA GLY A 188 10.92 -0.22 -15.65
C GLY A 188 11.68 0.93 -15.00
N GLY A 189 11.00 2.07 -14.82
CA GLY A 189 11.51 3.33 -14.33
C GLY A 189 11.39 4.49 -15.33
N PHE A 190 11.92 5.68 -14.98
CA PHE A 190 11.96 6.86 -15.84
C PHE A 190 12.69 6.56 -17.17
N GLY A 191 12.09 6.96 -18.29
CA GLY A 191 12.64 6.71 -19.62
C GLY A 191 12.34 5.32 -20.21
N HIS A 192 11.62 4.43 -19.48
CA HIS A 192 11.17 3.16 -20.04
C HIS A 192 10.18 3.39 -21.19
N PRO A 193 10.25 2.64 -22.31
CA PRO A 193 9.40 2.84 -23.48
C PRO A 193 7.89 2.78 -23.17
N ASP A 194 7.50 2.00 -22.16
CA ASP A 194 6.10 1.91 -21.73
C ASP A 194 5.59 3.12 -20.92
N ARG A 195 6.46 4.06 -20.49
CA ARG A 195 6.06 5.32 -19.84
C ARG A 195 5.63 6.37 -20.89
N THR A 196 4.66 6.02 -21.73
CA THR A 196 4.03 6.96 -22.66
C THR A 196 3.11 7.93 -21.91
N PRO A 197 2.80 9.12 -22.46
CA PRO A 197 1.84 10.05 -21.84
C PRO A 197 0.50 9.40 -21.50
N GLN A 198 0.01 8.49 -22.36
CA GLN A 198 -1.25 7.77 -22.15
C GLN A 198 -1.17 6.80 -20.98
N ASN A 199 -0.05 6.10 -20.82
CA ASN A 199 0.14 5.17 -19.70
C ASN A 199 0.36 5.93 -18.39
N VAL A 200 1.11 7.02 -18.40
CA VAL A 200 1.28 7.90 -17.24
C VAL A 200 -0.07 8.51 -16.82
N HIS A 201 -0.92 8.90 -17.77
CA HIS A 201 -2.27 9.37 -17.48
C HIS A 201 -3.08 8.33 -16.69
N LYS A 202 -3.03 7.04 -17.06
CA LYS A 202 -3.64 5.96 -16.26
C LYS A 202 -3.08 5.87 -14.85
N MET A 203 -1.78 6.13 -14.67
CA MET A 203 -1.15 6.10 -13.35
C MET A 203 -1.51 7.31 -12.46
N MET A 204 -2.15 8.35 -13.00
CA MET A 204 -2.34 9.65 -12.30
C MET A 204 -3.79 10.17 -12.28
N ASP A 205 -4.67 9.71 -13.17
CA ASP A 205 -6.05 10.17 -13.26
C ASP A 205 -7.03 9.19 -12.59
N GLU A 206 -7.55 9.59 -11.42
CA GLU A 206 -8.45 8.80 -10.62
C GLU A 206 -9.82 8.65 -11.27
N LYS A 207 -10.19 9.61 -12.14
CA LYS A 207 -11.50 9.66 -12.79
C LYS A 207 -11.70 8.50 -13.74
N LEU A 208 -10.63 7.87 -14.20
CA LEU A 208 -10.68 6.65 -15.02
C LEU A 208 -11.22 5.44 -14.25
N TYR A 209 -11.20 5.49 -12.92
CA TYR A 209 -11.54 4.36 -12.05
C TYR A 209 -12.81 4.61 -11.24
N LEU A 210 -13.09 5.87 -10.90
CA LEU A 210 -14.27 6.23 -10.11
C LEU A 210 -15.56 5.92 -10.84
N GLY A 211 -16.43 5.10 -10.22
CA GLY A 211 -17.71 4.73 -10.81
C GLY A 211 -17.60 3.67 -11.91
N GLU A 212 -16.41 3.10 -12.11
CA GLU A 212 -16.16 2.05 -13.09
C GLU A 212 -16.39 0.66 -12.49
N ARG A 213 -16.70 -0.30 -13.36
CA ARG A 213 -16.95 -1.68 -12.99
C ARG A 213 -15.67 -2.37 -12.50
N PRO A 214 -15.74 -3.21 -11.45
CA PRO A 214 -14.59 -4.00 -11.00
C PRO A 214 -13.95 -4.81 -12.12
N GLU A 215 -14.76 -5.35 -13.04
CA GLU A 215 -14.29 -6.15 -14.18
C GLU A 215 -13.41 -5.34 -15.15
N PHE A 216 -13.48 -4.02 -15.12
CA PHE A 216 -12.60 -3.14 -15.91
C PHE A 216 -11.50 -2.49 -15.08
N VAL A 217 -11.73 -2.23 -13.79
CA VAL A 217 -10.73 -1.65 -12.87
C VAL A 217 -9.65 -2.68 -12.52
N VAL A 218 -10.05 -3.86 -12.03
CA VAL A 218 -9.14 -4.88 -11.50
C VAL A 218 -8.07 -5.31 -12.51
N PRO A 219 -8.39 -5.57 -13.80
CA PRO A 219 -7.37 -5.94 -14.79
C PRO A 219 -6.36 -4.84 -15.12
N GLN A 220 -6.59 -3.57 -14.75
CA GLN A 220 -5.62 -2.49 -14.99
C GLN A 220 -4.44 -2.56 -14.01
N PHE A 221 -4.61 -3.19 -12.85
CA PHE A 221 -3.53 -3.30 -11.86
C PHE A 221 -2.48 -4.29 -12.36
N THR A 222 -1.35 -3.76 -12.79
CA THR A 222 -0.22 -4.56 -13.29
C THR A 222 0.74 -4.97 -12.18
N ARG A 223 0.60 -4.40 -10.98
CA ARG A 223 1.44 -4.69 -9.82
C ARG A 223 0.64 -4.65 -8.52
N TYR A 224 1.06 -5.50 -7.61
CA TYR A 224 0.49 -5.67 -6.28
C TYR A 224 1.61 -5.72 -5.27
N VAL A 225 1.35 -5.18 -4.09
CA VAL A 225 2.27 -5.13 -2.98
C VAL A 225 1.48 -5.49 -1.74
N LYS A 226 1.97 -6.47 -0.99
CA LYS A 226 1.44 -6.76 0.33
C LYS A 226 2.34 -6.12 1.36
N PHE A 227 1.77 -5.21 2.14
CA PHE A 227 2.39 -4.79 3.38
C PHE A 227 1.74 -5.58 4.53
N SER A 228 2.57 -6.39 5.18
CA SER A 228 2.26 -7.12 6.41
C SER A 228 3.43 -6.92 7.37
N ASP A 229 3.25 -7.11 8.66
CA ASP A 229 4.30 -7.10 9.69
C ASP A 229 5.04 -8.47 9.81
N SER A 230 4.71 -9.41 8.93
CA SER A 230 5.14 -10.80 9.04
C SER A 230 6.62 -10.93 8.72
N TRP A 231 7.36 -11.56 9.62
CA TRP A 231 8.76 -11.94 9.41
C TRP A 231 8.94 -12.88 8.21
N ASP A 232 7.86 -13.51 7.72
CA ASP A 232 7.84 -14.40 6.55
C ASP A 232 7.76 -13.67 5.20
N THR A 233 7.44 -12.37 5.22
CA THR A 233 7.55 -11.47 4.07
C THR A 233 8.71 -10.51 4.31
N PRO A 234 9.93 -10.79 3.80
CA PRO A 234 11.15 -10.02 4.07
C PRO A 234 11.14 -8.53 3.66
N TRP A 235 10.01 -8.03 3.15
CA TRP A 235 10.00 -7.00 2.12
C TRP A 235 9.25 -5.72 2.54
N TRP A 236 8.40 -5.79 3.57
CA TRP A 236 7.44 -4.74 3.91
C TRP A 236 7.01 -4.91 5.36
N PHE A 237 6.71 -3.82 6.06
CA PHE A 237 6.48 -3.86 7.51
C PHE A 237 5.36 -2.88 7.91
N PHE A 238 4.23 -2.94 7.22
CA PHE A 238 3.11 -2.03 7.51
C PHE A 238 1.84 -2.84 7.73
N MET A 239 1.09 -2.45 8.76
CA MET A 239 -0.13 -3.12 9.16
C MET A 239 -1.12 -2.08 9.68
N PHE A 240 -2.38 -2.18 9.28
CA PHE A 240 -3.46 -1.43 9.88
C PHE A 240 -3.75 -1.99 11.27
N MET A 241 -3.61 -1.15 12.28
CA MET A 241 -3.86 -1.49 13.67
C MET A 241 -4.83 -0.51 14.32
N PRO A 242 -5.56 -0.92 15.36
CA PRO A 242 -6.31 0.00 16.19
C PRO A 242 -5.40 1.09 16.75
N GLY A 243 -5.79 2.34 16.56
CA GLY A 243 -5.12 3.51 17.10
C GLY A 243 -6.11 4.53 17.65
N HIS A 244 -5.59 5.56 18.30
CA HIS A 244 -6.38 6.67 18.82
C HIS A 244 -6.42 7.81 17.82
N LYS A 245 -7.53 8.57 17.85
CA LYS A 245 -7.59 9.87 17.19
C LYS A 245 -6.47 10.74 17.74
N ASN A 246 -5.70 11.35 16.84
CA ASN A 246 -4.65 12.31 17.19
C ASN A 246 -5.24 13.55 17.88
#